data_AF-A0A8D0PUX9-F1
#
_entry.id   AF-A0A8D0PUX9-F1
#
_cell.length_a   1.000
_cell.length_b   1.000
_cell.length_c   1.000
_cell.angle_alpha   90.00
_cell.angle_beta   90.00
_cell.angle_gamma   90.00
#
_symmetry.space_group_name_H-M   'P 1'
#
loop_
_entity.id
_entity.type
_entity.pdbx_description
1 polymer ?
#
loop_
_entity_poly.entity_id
_entity_poly.type
_entity_poly.pdbx_seq_one_letter_code
_entity_poly.pdbx_strand_id
1 'polypeptide(L)'
;MWTSDEIARLCYEHYGSRLPKQGKPEPNREWTLLAAVVKIQPAADQVCDCPDRPVQVTKEVVSMGTGTKCIGQSKMRKSGKPRWGLNRAC
;
A
#
# COMPACT_ATOMS: atom_id res chain seq x y z
N MET A 1 -19.79 8.66 0.70
CA MET A 1 -18.51 8.93 1.39
C MET A 1 -17.98 7.61 1.93
N TRP A 2 -16.69 7.32 1.82
CA TRP A 2 -16.10 6.05 2.27
C TRP A 2 -15.60 6.21 3.69
N THR A 3 -15.62 5.14 4.50
CA THR A 3 -15.17 5.21 5.89
C THR A 3 -13.68 4.91 6.00
N SER A 4 -13.04 5.46 7.03
CA SER A 4 -11.65 5.14 7.33
C SER A 4 -11.44 3.64 7.54
N ASP A 5 -12.40 2.96 8.18
CA ASP A 5 -12.34 1.51 8.42
C ASP A 5 -12.43 0.70 7.13
N GLU A 6 -13.26 1.14 6.17
CA GLU A 6 -13.36 0.51 4.85
C GLU A 6 -12.01 0.58 4.12
N ILE A 7 -11.37 1.75 4.12
CA ILE A 7 -10.06 1.94 3.49
C ILE A 7 -8.97 1.15 4.22
N ALA A 8 -8.96 1.18 5.56
CA ALA A 8 -8.01 0.43 6.36
C ALA A 8 -8.10 -1.07 6.08
N ARG A 9 -9.31 -1.64 6.02
CA ARG A 9 -9.52 -3.05 5.70
C ARG A 9 -8.96 -3.43 4.33
N LEU A 10 -9.22 -2.63 3.29
CA LEU A 10 -8.66 -2.85 1.95
C LEU A 10 -7.12 -2.88 1.97
N CYS A 11 -6.50 -1.97 2.72
CA CYS A 11 -5.05 -1.94 2.89
C CYS A 11 -4.53 -3.19 3.61
N TYR A 12 -5.16 -3.63 4.71
CA TYR A 12 -4.75 -4.84 5.43
C TYR A 12 -4.92 -6.12 4.61
N GLU A 13 -6.04 -6.25 3.87
CA GLU A 13 -6.28 -7.38 2.98
C GLU A 13 -5.24 -7.45 1.85
N HIS A 14 -4.92 -6.30 1.24
CA HIS A 14 -3.87 -6.23 0.22
C HIS A 14 -2.49 -6.57 0.80
N TYR A 15 -2.15 -6.04 1.97
CA TYR A 15 -0.90 -6.36 2.67
C TYR A 15 -0.77 -7.87 2.94
N GLY A 16 -1.85 -8.52 3.40
CA GLY A 16 -1.86 -9.94 3.72
C GLY A 16 -1.77 -10.85 2.49
N SER A 17 -2.52 -10.53 1.44
CA SER A 17 -2.76 -11.46 0.31
C SER A 17 -1.92 -11.20 -0.94
N ARG A 18 -1.51 -9.94 -1.21
CA ARG A 18 -0.85 -9.56 -2.46
C ARG A 18 0.66 -9.38 -2.35
N LEU A 19 1.17 -9.07 -1.16
CA LEU A 19 2.60 -8.82 -0.95
C LEU A 19 3.40 -10.11 -0.66
N PRO A 20 4.67 -10.18 -1.13
CA PRO A 20 5.59 -11.25 -0.77
C PRO A 20 5.73 -11.42 0.75
N LYS A 21 6.12 -12.63 1.17
CA LYS A 21 6.41 -12.91 2.59
C LYS A 21 7.72 -12.26 3.06
N GLN A 22 8.66 -12.05 2.14
CA GLN A 22 9.94 -11.43 2.45
C GLN A 22 9.76 -9.93 2.75
N GLY A 23 10.45 -9.43 3.77
CA GLY A 23 10.36 -8.02 4.19
C GLY A 23 9.20 -7.72 5.14
N LYS A 24 8.30 -8.67 5.41
CA LYS A 24 7.30 -8.55 6.48
C LYS A 24 7.97 -8.78 7.85
N PRO A 25 7.54 -8.05 8.90
CA PRO A 25 8.06 -8.23 10.25
C PRO A 25 7.75 -9.64 10.76
N GLU A 26 8.67 -10.21 11.54
CA GLU A 26 8.44 -11.48 12.23
C GLU A 26 7.27 -11.36 13.23
N PRO A 27 6.25 -12.25 13.15
CA PRO A 27 5.13 -12.25 14.07
C PRO A 27 5.59 -12.33 15.54
N ASN A 28 4.96 -11.54 16.41
CA ASN A 28 5.23 -11.47 17.85
C ASN A 28 6.63 -10.96 18.26
N ARG A 29 7.45 -10.51 17.31
CA ARG A 29 8.82 -10.07 17.58
C ARG A 29 9.15 -8.71 16.99
N GLU A 30 8.62 -8.43 15.80
CA GLU A 30 8.88 -7.20 15.08
C GLU A 30 7.58 -6.48 14.73
N TRP A 31 7.66 -5.17 14.60
CA TRP A 31 6.58 -4.33 14.10
C TRP A 31 7.14 -3.32 13.10
N THR A 32 6.27 -2.83 12.23
CA THR A 32 6.60 -1.79 11.25
C THR A 32 5.37 -0.93 11.00
N LEU A 33 5.56 0.28 10.49
CA LEU A 33 4.46 1.10 10.00
C LEU A 33 4.08 0.64 8.59
N LEU A 34 2.78 0.70 8.30
CA LEU A 34 2.20 0.43 6.99
C LEU A 34 1.66 1.74 6.41
N ALA A 35 1.99 2.03 5.17
CA ALA A 35 1.40 3.12 4.40
C ALA A 35 0.91 2.60 3.06
N ALA A 36 -0.23 3.10 2.60
CA ALA A 36 -0.81 2.70 1.33
C ALA A 36 -1.56 3.87 0.68
N VAL A 37 -1.58 3.88 -0.65
CA VAL A 37 -2.32 4.85 -1.45
C VAL A 37 -3.45 4.10 -2.16
N VAL A 38 -4.67 4.57 -1.97
CA VAL A 38 -5.87 3.97 -2.57
C VAL A 38 -6.43 4.90 -3.64
N LYS A 39 -6.49 4.41 -4.87
CA LYS A 39 -7.12 5.07 -6.00
C LYS A 39 -8.61 4.74 -5.98
N ILE A 40 -9.44 5.78 -6.03
CA ILE A 40 -10.89 5.62 -6.09
C ILE A 40 -11.41 6.37 -7.29
N GLN A 41 -12.17 5.66 -8.12
CA GLN A 41 -12.69 6.17 -9.38
C GLN A 41 -14.08 5.57 -9.63
N PRO A 42 -14.93 6.22 -10.44
CA PRO A 42 -16.20 5.63 -10.88
C PRO A 42 -15.97 4.26 -11.53
N ALA A 43 -16.89 3.32 -11.29
CA ALA A 43 -16.88 2.04 -11.99
C ALA A 43 -17.11 2.28 -13.49
N ALA A 44 -16.26 1.68 -14.32
CA ALA A 44 -16.31 1.74 -15.77
C ALA A 44 -17.51 0.91 -16.29
N ASP A 45 -18.73 1.43 -16.09
CA ASP A 45 -19.96 1.01 -16.80
C ASP A 45 -21.19 1.87 -16.47
N GLN A 46 -21.01 3.01 -15.79
CA GLN A 46 -22.11 3.92 -15.46
C GLN A 46 -22.40 4.86 -16.62
N VAL A 47 -22.95 4.31 -17.70
CA VAL A 47 -23.49 5.06 -18.85
C VAL A 47 -25.01 5.23 -18.75
N CYS A 48 -25.62 4.88 -17.60
CA CYS A 48 -27.04 5.11 -17.37
C CYS A 48 -27.26 6.32 -16.47
N ASP A 49 -27.71 7.42 -17.08
CA ASP A 49 -28.17 8.67 -16.46
C ASP A 49 -29.49 8.46 -15.67
N CYS A 50 -29.48 7.53 -14.71
CA CYS A 50 -30.58 7.38 -13.76
C CYS A 50 -30.24 8.22 -12.51
N PRO A 51 -30.96 9.32 -12.22
CA PRO A 51 -30.61 10.22 -11.11
C PRO A 51 -30.70 9.57 -9.71
N ASP A 52 -31.36 8.42 -9.58
CA ASP A 52 -31.61 7.77 -8.27
C ASP A 52 -30.65 6.63 -7.92
N ARG A 53 -29.66 6.29 -8.78
CA ARG A 53 -28.73 5.19 -8.48
C ARG A 53 -27.47 5.69 -7.78
N PRO A 54 -27.04 5.06 -6.67
CA PRO A 54 -25.78 5.42 -6.02
C PRO A 54 -24.61 5.13 -6.96
N VAL A 55 -23.75 6.13 -7.16
CA VAL A 55 -22.59 6.04 -8.04
C VAL A 55 -21.68 4.90 -7.56
N GLN A 56 -21.54 3.86 -8.38
CA GLN A 56 -20.61 2.76 -8.09
C GLN A 56 -19.16 3.25 -8.26
N VAL A 57 -18.29 2.91 -7.32
CA VAL A 57 -16.88 3.29 -7.37
C VAL A 57 -15.99 2.08 -7.18
N THR A 58 -14.91 1.98 -7.95
CA THR A 58 -13.85 1.00 -7.73
C THR A 58 -12.80 1.58 -6.80
N LYS A 59 -12.32 0.76 -5.86
CA LYS A 59 -11.27 1.12 -4.90
C LYS A 59 -10.08 0.18 -5.12
N GLU A 60 -8.91 0.73 -5.38
CA GLU A 60 -7.70 -0.05 -5.68
C GLU A 60 -6.52 0.47 -4.88
N VAL A 61 -5.82 -0.42 -4.17
CA VAL A 61 -4.53 -0.09 -3.55
C VAL A 61 -3.47 -0.07 -4.65
N VAL A 62 -3.00 1.13 -5.01
CA VAL A 62 -2.06 1.32 -6.12
C VAL A 62 -0.60 1.37 -5.68
N SER A 63 -0.36 1.62 -4.40
CA SER A 63 0.98 1.62 -3.81
C SER A 63 0.88 1.26 -2.33
N MET A 64 1.86 0.49 -1.86
CA MET A 64 1.97 0.08 -0.46
C MET A 64 3.44 -0.01 -0.08
N GLY A 65 3.75 0.40 1.14
CA GLY A 65 5.09 0.29 1.70
C GLY A 65 5.05 0.07 3.20
N THR A 66 6.09 -0.59 3.72
CA THR A 66 6.34 -0.69 5.15
C THR A 66 7.69 -0.10 5.50
N GLY A 67 7.81 0.48 6.69
CA GLY A 67 9.09 0.97 7.17
C GLY A 67 9.02 1.96 8.32
N THR A 68 10.06 1.95 9.14
CA THR A 68 10.24 2.85 10.30
C THR A 68 11.65 3.43 10.39
N LYS A 69 12.48 3.15 9.38
CA LYS A 69 13.91 3.46 9.38
C LYS A 69 14.32 4.08 8.06
N CYS A 70 15.25 5.01 8.15
CA CYS A 70 15.89 5.63 7.00
C CYS A 70 17.21 4.92 6.66
N ILE A 71 17.71 5.15 5.44
CA ILE A 71 19.06 4.72 5.08
C ILE A 71 20.11 5.59 5.77
N GLY A 72 21.15 4.97 6.32
CA GLY A 72 22.28 5.69 6.90
C GLY A 72 23.17 6.35 5.84
N GLN A 73 23.76 7.50 6.18
CA GLN A 73 24.60 8.30 5.27
C GLN A 73 25.72 7.49 4.60
N SER A 74 26.38 6.61 5.34
CA SER A 74 27.47 5.76 4.83
C SER A 74 27.03 4.79 3.72
N LYS A 75 25.73 4.53 3.57
CA LYS A 75 25.15 3.67 2.53
C LYS A 75 24.53 4.44 1.37
N MET A 76 24.47 5.78 1.45
CA MET A 76 23.99 6.64 0.37
C MET A 76 24.97 6.62 -0.81
N ARG A 77 24.45 6.78 -2.02
CA ARG A 77 25.25 6.82 -3.26
C ARG A 77 24.73 7.88 -4.21
N LYS A 78 25.65 8.59 -4.89
CA LYS A 78 25.31 9.60 -5.90
C LYS A 78 24.56 9.03 -7.11
N SER A 79 24.69 7.73 -7.36
CA SER A 79 24.02 7.04 -8.46
C SER A 79 22.52 6.76 -8.22
N GLY A 80 21.96 7.13 -7.06
CA GLY A 80 20.56 6.86 -6.72
C GLY A 80 20.25 5.39 -6.40
N LYS A 81 21.21 4.47 -6.54
CA LYS A 81 21.09 3.06 -6.16
C LYS A 81 21.86 2.79 -4.87
N PRO A 82 21.18 2.69 -3.71
CA PRO A 82 21.86 2.48 -2.45
C PRO A 82 22.45 1.07 -2.36
N ARG A 83 23.55 0.92 -1.61
CA ARG A 83 24.12 -0.40 -1.34
C ARG A 83 23.31 -1.08 -0.23
N TRP A 84 22.23 -1.74 -0.63
CA TRP A 84 21.50 -2.63 0.24
C TRP A 84 22.32 -3.91 0.45
N GLY A 85 22.35 -4.42 1.69
CA GLY A 85 22.86 -5.78 1.91
C GLY A 85 21.91 -6.77 1.26
N LEU A 86 22.41 -7.90 0.76
CA LEU A 86 21.66 -8.92 -0.01
C LEU A 86 20.33 -9.39 0.63
N ASN A 87 20.10 -9.13 1.92
CA ASN A 87 18.89 -9.52 2.65
C ASN A 87 18.04 -8.33 3.16
N ARG A 88 18.26 -7.10 2.67
CA ARG A 88 17.48 -5.91 3.06
C ARG A 88 17.06 -5.12 1.83
N ALA A 89 16.16 -5.68 1.03
CA ALA A 89 15.38 -4.89 0.08
C ALA A 89 14.14 -4.34 0.80
N CYS A 90 13.73 -3.12 0.45
CA CYS A 90 12.35 -2.69 0.62
C CYS A 90 11.45 -3.50 -0.31
#